data_AF-A0AAW3AZL6-F1
#
_entry.id   AF-A0AAW3AZL6-F1
#
_cell.length_a   1.000
_cell.length_b   1.000
_cell.length_c   1.000
_cell.angle_alpha   90.00
_cell.angle_beta   90.00
_cell.angle_gamma   90.00
#
_symmetry.space_group_name_H-M   'P 1'
#
loop_
_entity.id
_entity.type
_entity.pdbx_description
1 polymer ?
#
loop_
_entity_poly.entity_id
_entity_poly.type
_entity_poly.pdbx_seq_one_letter_code
_entity_poly.pdbx_strand_id
1 'polypeptide(L)'
;MSAVPQYYHAHQVDATIQHQKAYQRQTAVNENMHRPSRKHVNKSGHIRYAKKIGLGFKTPAKALNGKYIDRKCPFTSNVVIRGRILRGIVHSTKMHRTIIIRRNYLHFIKKYQRYQKRHKSLAVHCSPAFDPKQGDE
;
A
#
# COMPACT_ATOMS: atom_id res chain seq x y z
N MET A 1 -18.50 11.23 -46.64
CA MET A 1 -17.83 10.10 -45.97
C MET A 1 -18.14 10.18 -44.48
N SER A 2 -19.14 9.42 -44.01
CA SER A 2 -19.54 9.36 -42.61
C SER A 2 -18.41 8.75 -41.78
N ALA A 3 -17.92 9.49 -40.78
CA ALA A 3 -16.93 8.99 -39.84
C ALA A 3 -17.47 7.69 -39.19
N VAL A 4 -16.71 6.60 -39.32
CA VAL A 4 -17.01 5.33 -38.65
C VAL A 4 -17.12 5.63 -37.15
N PRO A 5 -18.19 5.22 -36.45
CA PRO A 5 -18.24 5.38 -35.01
C PRO A 5 -17.03 4.64 -34.42
N GLN A 6 -16.10 5.39 -33.81
CA GLN A 6 -15.00 4.79 -33.07
C GLN A 6 -15.61 4.05 -31.88
N TYR A 7 -15.72 2.73 -31.99
CA TYR A 7 -16.02 1.87 -30.85
C TYR A 7 -14.81 1.92 -29.93
N TYR A 8 -14.89 2.71 -28.87
CA TYR A 8 -13.82 2.78 -27.87
C TYR A 8 -13.62 1.40 -27.26
N HIS A 9 -12.38 0.88 -27.30
CA HIS A 9 -12.03 -0.34 -26.59
C HIS A 9 -12.27 -0.13 -25.09
N ALA A 10 -13.30 -0.76 -24.55
CA ALA A 10 -13.48 -0.84 -23.11
C ALA A 10 -12.26 -1.55 -22.49
N HIS A 11 -11.70 -0.97 -21.43
CA HIS A 11 -10.64 -1.64 -20.68
C HIS A 11 -11.16 -3.00 -20.17
N GLN A 12 -10.42 -4.06 -20.47
CA GLN A 12 -10.77 -5.41 -20.02
C GLN A 12 -10.54 -5.57 -18.51
N VAL A 13 -11.29 -6.47 -17.89
CA VAL A 13 -11.14 -6.80 -16.47
C VAL A 13 -9.84 -7.56 -16.26
N ASP A 14 -8.97 -7.03 -15.38
CA ASP A 14 -7.75 -7.71 -14.98
C ASP A 14 -8.05 -8.77 -13.89
N ALA A 15 -8.11 -10.03 -14.31
CA ALA A 15 -8.41 -11.17 -13.45
C ALA A 15 -7.38 -11.36 -12.30
N THR A 16 -6.16 -10.82 -12.43
CA THR A 16 -5.15 -10.93 -11.36
C THR A 16 -5.47 -10.02 -10.17
N ILE A 17 -6.26 -8.97 -10.39
CA ILE A 17 -6.64 -8.00 -9.37
C ILE A 17 -8.04 -8.33 -8.82
N GLN A 18 -8.95 -8.70 -9.71
CA GLN A 18 -10.36 -8.96 -9.42
C GLN A 18 -10.57 -10.40 -8.97
N HIS A 19 -10.14 -10.71 -7.74
CA HIS A 19 -10.15 -12.07 -7.18
C HIS A 19 -11.28 -12.31 -6.15
N GLN A 20 -12.10 -11.30 -5.86
CA GLN A 20 -13.21 -11.43 -4.90
C GLN A 20 -14.56 -11.22 -5.59
N LYS A 21 -15.65 -11.56 -4.89
CA LYS A 21 -17.02 -11.46 -5.41
C LYS A 21 -17.42 -10.03 -5.79
N ALA A 22 -16.99 -9.04 -5.01
CA ALA A 22 -17.22 -7.63 -5.31
C ALA A 22 -16.10 -7.09 -6.18
N TYR A 23 -16.40 -6.18 -7.12
CA TYR A 23 -15.38 -5.53 -7.93
C TYR A 23 -14.50 -4.60 -7.07
N GLN A 24 -13.20 -4.87 -7.04
CA GLN A 24 -12.20 -4.00 -6.42
C GLN A 24 -11.98 -2.77 -7.32
N ARG A 25 -12.15 -1.57 -6.77
CA ARG A 25 -11.86 -0.29 -7.44
C ARG A 25 -11.24 0.72 -6.47
N GLN A 26 -10.54 1.72 -7.00
CA GLN A 26 -10.13 2.87 -6.19
C GLN A 26 -11.31 3.83 -5.97
N THR A 27 -11.50 4.30 -4.74
CA THR A 27 -12.61 5.23 -4.43
C THR A 27 -12.33 6.67 -4.84
N ALA A 28 -11.06 7.04 -5.00
CA ALA A 28 -10.64 8.40 -5.34
C ALA A 28 -10.65 8.68 -6.86
N VAL A 29 -10.91 7.66 -7.69
CA VAL A 29 -10.78 7.74 -9.15
C VAL A 29 -11.98 7.07 -9.79
N ASN A 30 -12.46 7.66 -10.88
CA ASN A 30 -13.31 6.96 -11.83
C ASN A 30 -12.44 6.42 -12.98
N GLU A 31 -12.28 5.10 -13.05
CA GLU A 31 -11.44 4.41 -14.04
C GLU A 31 -12.04 4.50 -15.47
N ASN A 32 -13.36 4.70 -15.58
CA ASN A 32 -14.08 4.77 -16.85
C ASN A 32 -14.21 6.21 -17.40
N MET A 33 -13.33 7.12 -16.96
CA MET A 33 -13.32 8.49 -17.46
C MET A 33 -12.82 8.51 -18.90
N HIS A 34 -13.68 8.88 -19.84
CA HIS A 34 -13.37 8.85 -21.29
C HIS A 34 -12.21 9.77 -21.69
N ARG A 35 -12.05 10.92 -21.03
CA ARG A 35 -10.97 11.88 -21.31
C ARG A 35 -10.23 12.22 -20.01
N PRO A 36 -9.35 11.33 -19.53
CA PRO A 36 -8.63 11.59 -18.30
C PRO A 36 -7.53 12.63 -18.53
N SER A 37 -7.33 13.50 -17.55
CA SER A 37 -6.18 14.40 -17.55
C SER A 37 -4.89 13.59 -17.45
N ARG A 38 -3.90 13.91 -18.30
CA ARG A 38 -2.57 13.28 -18.30
C ARG A 38 -1.90 13.26 -16.92
N LYS A 39 -2.22 14.20 -16.03
CA LYS A 39 -1.69 14.26 -14.67
C LYS A 39 -2.16 13.12 -13.77
N HIS A 40 -3.32 12.53 -14.06
CA HIS A 40 -3.93 11.44 -13.28
C HIS A 40 -3.71 10.06 -13.89
N VAL A 41 -3.05 10.01 -15.05
CA VAL A 41 -2.70 8.79 -15.76
C VAL A 41 -1.26 8.42 -15.41
N ASN A 42 -1.05 7.18 -14.99
CA ASN A 42 0.29 6.67 -14.68
C ASN A 42 1.09 6.41 -15.96
N LYS A 43 2.37 6.04 -15.83
CA LYS A 43 3.23 5.75 -16.99
C LYS A 43 2.71 4.60 -17.87
N SER A 44 1.91 3.70 -17.29
CA SER A 44 1.29 2.57 -17.98
C SER A 44 -0.02 2.91 -18.70
N GLY A 45 -0.47 4.18 -18.66
CA GLY A 45 -1.70 4.61 -19.32
C GLY A 45 -2.98 4.37 -18.51
N HIS A 46 -2.89 3.89 -17.27
CA HIS A 46 -4.04 3.67 -16.39
C HIS A 46 -4.28 4.87 -15.47
N ILE A 47 -5.55 5.23 -15.27
CA ILE A 47 -5.92 6.27 -14.30
C ILE A 47 -5.70 5.72 -12.90
N ARG A 48 -4.86 6.37 -12.09
CA ARG A 48 -4.51 5.87 -10.76
C ARG A 48 -4.31 7.00 -9.77
N TYR A 49 -4.88 6.83 -8.58
CA TYR A 49 -4.62 7.68 -7.44
C TYR A 49 -3.43 7.19 -6.64
N ALA A 50 -2.46 8.08 -6.49
CA ALA A 50 -1.36 7.95 -5.55
C ALA A 50 -1.17 9.29 -4.84
N LYS A 51 -1.05 9.25 -3.52
CA LYS A 51 -0.84 10.44 -2.70
C LYS A 51 0.57 10.50 -2.16
N LYS A 52 1.00 11.73 -1.90
CA LYS A 52 2.18 12.02 -1.08
C LYS A 52 1.76 11.94 0.39
N ILE A 53 2.37 11.04 1.15
CA ILE A 53 2.00 10.79 2.56
C ILE A 53 2.46 11.93 3.48
N GLY A 54 3.52 12.65 3.11
CA GLY A 54 4.17 13.65 3.97
C GLY A 54 5.33 13.05 4.76
N LEU A 55 5.85 13.80 5.74
CA LEU A 55 6.94 13.37 6.65
C LEU A 55 8.23 12.93 5.95
N GLY A 56 8.46 13.38 4.71
CA GLY A 56 9.64 13.05 3.91
C GLY A 56 9.64 11.65 3.27
N PHE A 57 8.60 10.85 3.45
CA PHE A 57 8.54 9.51 2.84
C PHE A 57 8.35 9.58 1.33
N LYS A 58 9.17 8.83 0.60
CA LYS A 58 9.05 8.67 -0.84
C LYS A 58 7.92 7.69 -1.17
N THR A 59 7.06 8.07 -2.11
CA THR A 59 6.02 7.17 -2.64
C THR A 59 6.69 6.06 -3.46
N PRO A 60 6.41 4.77 -3.19
CA PRO A 60 7.05 3.68 -3.89
C PRO A 60 6.60 3.62 -5.36
N ALA A 61 7.49 3.16 -6.25
CA ALA A 61 7.20 3.05 -7.68
C ALA A 61 5.98 2.15 -7.96
N LYS A 62 5.80 1.08 -7.18
CA LYS A 62 4.62 0.20 -7.24
C LYS A 62 3.33 0.92 -6.85
N ALA A 63 3.35 1.92 -5.97
CA ALA A 63 2.14 2.71 -5.68
C ALA A 63 1.77 3.64 -6.85
N LEU A 64 2.76 4.19 -7.55
CA LEU A 64 2.55 5.08 -8.70
C LEU A 64 2.07 4.33 -9.95
N ASN A 65 2.73 3.20 -10.29
CA ASN A 65 2.52 2.50 -11.56
C ASN A 65 1.92 1.10 -11.41
N GLY A 66 1.92 0.53 -10.21
CA GLY A 66 1.38 -0.81 -9.98
C GLY A 66 -0.13 -0.86 -10.11
N LYS A 67 -0.66 -2.07 -10.30
CA LYS A 67 -2.10 -2.27 -10.55
C LYS A 67 -2.90 -2.70 -9.32
N TYR A 68 -2.23 -3.01 -8.20
CA TYR A 68 -2.93 -3.50 -7.00
C TYR A 68 -3.99 -2.52 -6.47
N ILE A 69 -5.05 -3.07 -5.88
CA ILE A 69 -6.11 -2.33 -5.21
C ILE A 69 -6.14 -2.72 -3.73
N ASP A 70 -5.93 -1.72 -2.88
CA ASP A 70 -5.91 -1.86 -1.43
C ASP A 70 -6.47 -0.60 -0.76
N ARG A 71 -7.55 -0.77 0.01
CA ARG A 71 -8.23 0.33 0.74
C ARG A 71 -7.50 0.73 2.03
N LYS A 72 -6.55 -0.08 2.50
CA LYS A 72 -5.77 0.18 3.71
C LYS A 72 -4.36 0.71 3.41
N CYS A 73 -3.96 0.76 2.14
CA CYS A 73 -2.66 1.27 1.71
C CYS A 73 -2.53 2.77 1.96
N PRO A 74 -1.51 3.26 2.68
CA PRO A 74 -1.39 4.68 2.96
C PRO A 74 -0.98 5.51 1.72
N PHE A 75 -0.56 4.90 0.60
CA PHE A 75 -0.17 5.62 -0.61
C PHE A 75 -1.29 5.73 -1.65
N THR A 76 -2.19 4.76 -1.76
CA THR A 76 -3.18 4.68 -2.84
C THR A 76 -4.62 4.67 -2.35
N SER A 77 -4.84 4.97 -1.06
CA SER A 77 -6.15 4.98 -0.41
C SER A 77 -6.34 6.18 0.52
N ASN A 78 -7.46 6.20 1.25
CA ASN A 78 -7.81 7.26 2.18
C ASN A 78 -7.08 7.19 3.54
N VAL A 79 -6.20 6.21 3.78
CA VAL A 79 -5.50 6.08 5.09
C VAL A 79 -4.44 7.16 5.28
N VAL A 80 -4.56 8.00 6.32
CA VAL A 80 -3.60 9.05 6.66
C VAL A 80 -2.67 8.58 7.78
N ILE A 81 -1.35 8.75 7.61
CA ILE A 81 -0.36 8.43 8.64
C ILE A 81 -0.20 9.61 9.58
N ARG A 82 -0.29 9.36 10.88
CA ARG A 82 -0.12 10.38 11.95
C ARG A 82 0.42 9.76 13.23
N GLY A 83 1.05 10.58 14.06
CA GLY A 83 1.56 10.17 15.36
C GLY A 83 2.93 9.47 15.29
N ARG A 84 3.08 8.38 16.06
CA ARG A 84 4.38 7.73 16.28
C ARG A 84 4.80 6.91 15.06
N ILE A 85 6.02 7.12 14.59
CA ILE A 85 6.69 6.29 13.57
C ILE A 85 7.63 5.35 14.31
N LEU A 86 7.48 4.05 14.08
CA LEU A 86 8.23 3.01 14.78
C LEU A 86 9.01 2.16 13.78
N ARG A 87 10.17 1.66 14.21
CA ARG A 87 10.95 0.62 13.51
C ARG A 87 10.84 -0.69 14.28
N GLY A 88 10.93 -1.81 13.58
CA GLY A 88 10.89 -3.13 14.17
C GLY A 88 11.08 -4.22 13.13
N ILE A 89 11.64 -5.35 13.56
CA ILE A 89 11.99 -6.45 12.66
C ILE A 89 10.71 -7.21 12.30
N VAL A 90 10.56 -7.57 11.03
CA VAL A 90 9.47 -8.41 10.55
C VAL A 90 9.62 -9.82 11.11
N HIS A 91 8.67 -10.21 11.96
CA HIS A 91 8.68 -11.50 12.64
C HIS A 91 7.88 -12.57 11.88
N SER A 92 6.75 -12.21 11.29
CA SER A 92 5.90 -13.14 10.53
C SER A 92 5.13 -12.43 9.43
N THR A 93 5.03 -13.10 8.29
CA THR A 93 4.37 -12.64 7.05
C THR A 93 3.25 -13.58 6.60
N LYS A 94 2.81 -14.52 7.47
CA LYS A 94 1.84 -15.57 7.12
C LYS A 94 0.43 -15.04 6.83
N MET A 95 0.09 -13.85 7.31
CA MET A 95 -1.24 -13.25 7.14
C MET A 95 -1.33 -12.48 5.82
N HIS A 96 -2.51 -12.49 5.20
CA HIS A 96 -2.74 -11.74 3.97
C HIS A 96 -2.67 -10.22 4.22
N ARG A 97 -1.73 -9.54 3.56
CA ARG A 97 -1.50 -8.06 3.59
C ARG A 97 -1.30 -7.47 5.00
N THR A 98 -0.96 -8.29 5.98
CA THR A 98 -0.66 -7.86 7.36
C THR A 98 0.57 -8.61 7.82
N ILE A 99 1.49 -7.90 8.46
CA ILE A 99 2.72 -8.47 9.01
C ILE A 99 2.74 -8.26 10.51
N ILE A 100 3.42 -9.16 11.22
CA ILE A 100 3.73 -8.97 12.63
C ILE A 100 5.17 -8.48 12.72
N ILE A 101 5.37 -7.28 13.25
CA ILE A 101 6.70 -6.77 13.59
C ILE A 101 7.01 -7.03 15.06
N ARG A 102 8.28 -7.22 15.38
CA ARG A 102 8.79 -7.40 16.73
C ARG A 102 9.79 -6.30 17.05
N ARG A 103 9.57 -5.63 18.18
CA ARG A 103 10.46 -4.59 18.70
C ARG A 103 11.16 -5.13 19.93
N ASN A 104 12.43 -5.47 19.79
CA ASN A 104 13.28 -5.85 20.92
C ASN A 104 13.84 -4.58 21.57
N TYR A 105 13.82 -4.52 22.91
CA TYR A 105 14.38 -3.42 23.67
C TYR A 105 14.88 -3.91 25.04
N LEU A 106 15.75 -3.12 25.65
CA LEU A 106 16.29 -3.40 26.98
C LEU A 106 15.50 -2.61 28.01
N HIS A 107 15.00 -3.29 29.03
CA HIS A 107 14.32 -2.68 30.17
C HIS A 107 15.27 -2.64 31.36
N PHE A 108 15.56 -1.44 31.87
CA PHE A 108 16.46 -1.25 33.01
C PHE A 108 15.74 -1.54 34.34
N ILE A 109 16.35 -2.37 35.20
CA ILE A 109 15.82 -2.67 36.53
C ILE A 109 16.67 -1.91 37.56
N LYS A 110 16.12 -0.81 38.10
CA LYS A 110 16.82 0.14 38.98
C LYS A 110 17.48 -0.53 40.19
N LYS A 111 16.79 -1.47 40.86
CA LYS A 111 17.30 -2.19 42.04
C LYS A 111 18.60 -2.97 41.76
N TYR A 112 18.71 -3.58 40.58
CA TYR A 112 19.84 -4.45 40.23
C TYR A 112 20.86 -3.80 39.30
N GLN A 113 20.60 -2.56 38.86
CA GLN A 113 21.42 -1.83 37.88
C GLN A 113 21.74 -2.64 36.61
N ARG A 114 20.81 -3.51 36.19
CA ARG A 114 20.96 -4.42 35.05
C ARG A 114 19.82 -4.24 34.06
N TYR A 115 20.07 -4.62 32.81
CA TYR A 115 19.06 -4.65 31.75
C TYR A 115 18.45 -6.04 31.58
N GLN A 116 17.15 -6.08 31.34
CA GLN A 116 16.41 -7.27 30.94
C GLN A 116 15.97 -7.11 29.48
N LYS A 117 16.25 -8.11 28.63
CA LYS A 117 15.73 -8.16 27.26
C LYS A 117 14.21 -8.31 27.30
N ARG A 118 13.50 -7.40 26.63
CA ARG A 118 12.05 -7.44 26.45
C ARG A 118 11.70 -7.27 24.97
N HIS A 119 10.49 -7.67 24.62
CA HIS A 119 9.98 -7.43 23.27
C HIS A 119 8.49 -7.13 23.30
N LYS A 120 8.01 -6.47 22.25
CA LYS A 120 6.59 -6.30 21.95
C LYS A 120 6.35 -6.64 20.49
N SER A 121 5.33 -7.42 20.23
CA SER A 121 4.81 -7.69 18.88
C SER A 121 3.71 -6.69 18.54
N LEU A 122 3.67 -6.26 17.29
CA LEU A 122 2.64 -5.37 16.77
C LEU A 122 2.17 -5.89 15.41
N ALA A 123 0.85 -5.93 15.21
CA ALA A 123 0.26 -6.19 13.91
C ALA A 123 0.25 -4.90 13.09
N VAL A 124 0.80 -4.95 11.88
CA VAL A 124 0.96 -3.81 10.99
C VAL A 124 0.43 -4.18 9.61
N HIS A 125 -0.39 -3.31 9.04
CA HIS A 125 -0.85 -3.47 7.65
C HIS A 125 0.34 -3.30 6.69
N CYS A 126 0.54 -4.28 5.82
CA CYS A 126 1.55 -4.22 4.77
C CYS A 126 0.86 -3.98 3.44
N SER A 127 1.08 -2.80 2.87
CA SER A 127 0.57 -2.51 1.54
C SER A 127 1.24 -3.41 0.50
N PRO A 128 0.52 -3.90 -0.54
CA PRO A 128 1.10 -4.70 -1.63
C PRO A 128 2.20 -4.00 -2.44
N ALA A 129 2.44 -2.70 -2.22
CA ALA A 129 3.59 -2.00 -2.76
C ALA A 129 4.92 -2.48 -2.16
N PHE A 130 4.90 -3.13 -0.99
CA PHE A 130 6.06 -3.68 -0.31
C PHE A 130 5.95 -5.21 -0.25
N ASP A 131 7.10 -5.86 -0.23
CA ASP A 131 7.21 -7.31 -0.10
C ASP A 131 8.31 -7.65 0.92
N PRO A 132 8.05 -7.40 2.22
CA PRO A 132 9.03 -7.65 3.26
C PRO A 132 9.15 -9.14 3.58
N LYS A 133 10.35 -9.58 3.92
CA LYS A 133 10.67 -10.94 4.37
C LYS A 133 10.91 -10.96 5.88
N GLN A 134 10.91 -12.16 6.46
CA GLN A 134 11.24 -12.32 7.88
C GLN A 134 12.69 -11.90 8.12
N GLY A 135 12.90 -11.05 9.12
CA GLY A 135 14.21 -10.48 9.44
C GLY A 135 14.47 -9.08 8.88
N ASP A 136 13.67 -8.61 7.92
CA ASP A 136 13.77 -7.23 7.41
C ASP A 136 13.35 -6.20 8.48
N GLU A 137 13.89 -4.98 8.43
CA GLU A 137 13.63 -3.87 9.38
C GLU A 137 12.75 -2.73 8.83
#